data_AF-A0A1J9TNE4-F1
#
_entry.id   AF-A0A1J9TNE4-F1
#
_cell.length_a   1.000
_cell.length_b   1.000
_cell.length_c   1.000
_cell.angle_alpha   90.00
_cell.angle_beta   90.00
_cell.angle_gamma   90.00
#
_symmetry.space_group_name_H-M   'P 1'
#
loop_
_entity.id
_entity.type
_entity.pdbx_description
1 polymer ?
#
loop_
_entity_poly.entity_id
_entity_poly.type
_entity_poly.pdbx_seq_one_letter_code
_entity_poly.pdbx_strand_id
1 'polypeptide(L)'
;MNESIEYCIQEKMREKAPAFAHYSEEILFEEVWRDDTLTLRERSLCTVSILISLGNTEQLPFHLQLAKQNGIAEHEMIALITHMAFYVGWPKAVAVLNIVMNEMES
;
A
#
# COMPACT_ATOMS: atom_id res chain seq x y z
N MET A 1 17.62 4.21 -3.64
CA MET A 1 16.73 3.06 -3.45
C MET A 1 16.32 2.62 -4.84
N ASN A 2 16.88 1.51 -5.33
CA ASN A 2 16.81 1.12 -6.75
C ASN A 2 16.43 -0.36 -6.89
N GLU A 3 15.64 -0.86 -5.95
CA GLU A 3 15.04 -2.20 -6.03
C GLU A 3 13.66 -2.06 -6.66
N SER A 4 13.34 -2.95 -7.60
CA SER A 4 12.01 -3.04 -8.21
C SER A 4 10.96 -3.29 -7.14
N ILE A 5 9.82 -2.59 -7.21
CA ILE A 5 8.66 -2.96 -6.40
C ILE A 5 8.21 -4.33 -6.91
N GLU A 6 8.49 -5.39 -6.16
CA GLU A 6 8.06 -6.74 -6.50
C GLU A 6 6.54 -6.89 -6.27
N TYR A 7 5.76 -6.35 -7.20
CA TYR A 7 4.36 -6.71 -7.35
C TYR A 7 4.26 -7.87 -8.36
N CYS A 8 4.17 -9.09 -7.84
CA CYS A 8 4.08 -10.27 -8.70
C CYS A 8 2.66 -10.42 -9.27
N ILE A 9 2.44 -9.93 -10.49
CA ILE A 9 1.29 -10.33 -11.29
C ILE A 9 1.41 -11.83 -11.57
N GLN A 10 0.35 -12.59 -11.27
CA GLN A 10 0.33 -14.03 -11.54
C GLN A 10 0.40 -14.30 -13.05
N GLU A 11 1.17 -15.30 -13.48
CA GLU A 11 1.28 -15.68 -14.91
C GLU A 11 -0.06 -15.87 -15.60
N LYS A 12 -1.03 -16.49 -14.91
CA LYS A 12 -2.39 -16.66 -15.40
C LYS A 12 -3.10 -15.33 -15.72
N MET A 13 -2.77 -14.25 -15.00
CA MET A 13 -3.29 -12.92 -15.28
C MET A 13 -2.61 -12.30 -16.50
N ARG A 14 -1.30 -12.51 -16.69
CA ARG A 14 -0.58 -12.08 -17.91
C ARG A 14 -1.18 -12.72 -19.16
N GLU A 15 -1.44 -14.02 -19.11
CA GLU A 15 -2.03 -14.76 -20.23
C GLU A 15 -3.47 -14.33 -20.54
N LYS A 16 -4.31 -14.16 -19.51
CA LYS A 16 -5.75 -13.91 -19.70
C LYS A 16 -6.14 -12.44 -19.79
N ALA A 17 -5.34 -11.56 -19.23
CA ALA A 17 -5.58 -10.12 -19.17
C ALA A 17 -4.27 -9.36 -19.44
N PRO A 18 -3.67 -9.50 -20.64
CA PRO A 18 -2.34 -8.94 -20.94
C PRO A 18 -2.29 -7.41 -20.79
N ALA A 19 -3.37 -6.71 -21.12
CA ALA A 19 -3.46 -5.26 -20.90
C ALA A 19 -3.42 -4.90 -19.39
N PHE A 20 -4.06 -5.71 -18.53
CA PHE A 20 -4.02 -5.48 -17.09
C PHE A 20 -2.59 -5.65 -16.55
N ALA A 21 -1.91 -6.72 -16.95
CA ALA A 21 -0.51 -6.94 -16.58
C ALA A 21 0.39 -5.77 -17.03
N HIS A 22 0.26 -5.35 -18.29
CA HIS A 22 1.00 -4.20 -18.81
C HIS A 22 0.72 -2.91 -18.03
N TYR A 23 -0.54 -2.58 -17.73
CA TYR A 23 -0.88 -1.39 -16.94
C TYR A 23 -0.34 -1.45 -15.51
N SER A 24 -0.33 -2.62 -14.90
CA SER A 24 0.22 -2.78 -13.55
C SER A 24 1.75 -2.68 -13.55
N GLU A 25 2.43 -3.40 -14.43
CA GLU A 25 3.89 -3.50 -14.41
C GLU A 25 4.53 -2.23 -14.99
N GLU A 26 4.19 -1.87 -16.22
CA GLU A 26 4.89 -0.81 -16.95
C GLU A 26 4.37 0.59 -16.59
N ILE A 27 3.05 0.75 -16.45
CA ILE A 27 2.47 2.08 -16.20
C ILE A 27 2.42 2.39 -14.71
N LEU A 28 1.83 1.51 -13.89
CA LEU A 28 1.68 1.79 -12.47
C LEU A 28 3.04 1.76 -11.76
N PHE A 29 3.74 0.63 -11.75
CA PHE A 29 4.94 0.48 -10.92
C PHE A 29 6.22 1.07 -11.55
N GLU A 30 6.38 1.01 -12.87
CA GLU A 30 7.58 1.54 -13.54
C GLU A 30 7.48 3.02 -13.93
N GLU A 31 6.29 3.59 -14.11
CA GLU A 31 6.12 5.02 -14.41
C GLU A 31 5.55 5.79 -13.20
N VAL A 32 4.30 5.53 -12.81
CA VAL A 32 3.59 6.33 -11.79
C VAL A 32 4.26 6.28 -10.41
N TRP A 33 4.74 5.12 -9.98
CA TRP A 33 5.45 4.99 -8.70
C TRP A 33 6.89 5.49 -8.75
N ARG A 34 7.51 5.56 -9.93
CA ARG A 34 8.89 6.04 -10.10
C ARG A 34 9.03 7.53 -10.38
N ASP A 35 7.93 8.22 -10.67
CA ASP A 35 7.90 9.68 -10.75
C ASP A 35 8.38 10.28 -9.41
N ASP A 36 9.47 11.05 -9.48
CA ASP A 36 10.22 11.57 -8.35
C ASP A 36 9.66 12.88 -7.76
N THR A 37 8.56 13.41 -8.33
CA THR A 37 7.87 14.59 -7.79
C THR A 37 7.25 14.33 -6.42
N LEU A 38 6.90 13.07 -6.12
CA LEU A 38 6.57 12.58 -4.79
C LEU A 38 7.46 11.39 -4.45
N THR A 39 8.04 11.40 -3.26
CA THR A 39 8.85 10.30 -2.77
C THR A 39 8.02 9.02 -2.64
N LEU A 40 8.68 7.87 -2.73
CA LEU A 40 8.05 6.58 -2.48
C LEU A 40 7.38 6.51 -1.09
N ARG A 41 7.97 7.18 -0.09
CA ARG A 41 7.39 7.32 1.25
C ARG A 41 6.04 8.07 1.20
N GLU A 42 5.98 9.20 0.50
CA GLU A 42 4.73 9.98 0.35
C GLU A 42 3.67 9.22 -0.44
N ARG A 43 4.06 8.54 -1.52
CA ARG A 43 3.15 7.70 -2.32
C ARG A 43 2.59 6.56 -1.48
N SER A 44 3.41 5.86 -0.72
CA SER A 44 2.97 4.81 0.20
C SER A 44 1.97 5.33 1.25
N LEU A 45 2.24 6.47 1.90
CA LEU A 45 1.29 7.06 2.84
C LEU A 45 -0.04 7.37 2.17
N CYS A 46 -0.01 8.02 1.00
CA CYS A 46 -1.21 8.35 0.25
C CYS A 46 -2.03 7.10 -0.13
N THR A 47 -1.37 6.07 -0.69
CA THR A 47 -2.04 4.83 -1.07
C THR A 47 -2.65 4.12 0.14
N VAL A 48 -1.90 3.96 1.24
CA VAL A 48 -2.41 3.33 2.46
C VAL A 48 -3.60 4.11 3.02
N SER A 49 -3.53 5.45 3.08
CA SER A 49 -4.65 6.29 3.52
C SER A 49 -5.90 6.10 2.66
N ILE A 50 -5.76 6.00 1.34
CA ILE A 50 -6.90 5.75 0.45
C ILE A 50 -7.48 4.35 0.66
N LEU A 51 -6.65 3.32 0.80
CA LEU A 51 -7.11 1.95 1.05
C LEU A 51 -7.87 1.84 2.38
N ILE A 52 -7.37 2.47 3.44
CA ILE A 52 -8.07 2.59 4.73
C ILE A 52 -9.43 3.29 4.53
N SER A 53 -9.43 4.42 3.81
CA SER A 53 -10.63 5.23 3.59
C SER A 53 -11.71 4.49 2.81
N LEU A 54 -11.33 3.69 1.82
CA LEU A 54 -12.24 2.88 1.02
C LEU A 54 -12.67 1.58 1.74
N GLY A 55 -11.90 1.13 2.73
CA GLY A 55 -12.12 -0.16 3.39
C GLY A 55 -11.61 -1.35 2.55
N ASN A 56 -10.66 -1.11 1.65
CA ASN A 56 -10.09 -2.12 0.75
C ASN A 56 -9.00 -2.92 1.47
N THR A 57 -9.38 -3.67 2.50
CA THR A 57 -8.44 -4.35 3.39
C THR A 57 -7.64 -5.46 2.73
N GLU A 58 -8.12 -6.02 1.62
CA GLU A 58 -7.43 -7.09 0.88
C GLU A 58 -6.10 -6.63 0.26
N GLN A 59 -5.97 -5.34 -0.06
CA GLN A 59 -4.74 -4.78 -0.64
C GLN A 59 -3.80 -4.19 0.42
N LEU A 60 -4.28 -4.04 1.66
CA LEU A 60 -3.49 -3.42 2.73
C LEU A 60 -2.20 -4.18 3.05
N PRO A 61 -2.16 -5.53 3.18
CA PRO A 61 -0.92 -6.22 3.54
C PRO A 61 0.25 -5.88 2.60
N PHE A 62 0.01 -5.91 1.29
CA PHE A 62 1.02 -5.54 0.30
C PHE A 62 1.48 -4.08 0.47
N HIS A 63 0.54 -3.14 0.57
CA HIS A 63 0.89 -1.72 0.65
C HIS A 63 1.45 -1.29 2.02
N LEU A 64 1.14 -2.01 3.11
CA LEU A 64 1.75 -1.83 4.42
C LEU A 64 3.20 -2.32 4.42
N GLN A 65 3.47 -3.48 3.80
CA GLN A 65 4.84 -3.96 3.61
C GLN A 65 5.66 -3.02 2.73
N LEU A 66 5.09 -2.54 1.62
CA LEU A 66 5.72 -1.58 0.74
C LEU A 66 5.98 -0.24 1.44
N ALA A 67 5.03 0.23 2.27
CA ALA A 67 5.20 1.41 3.11
C ALA A 67 6.40 1.28 4.07
N LYS A 68 6.56 0.11 4.71
CA LYS A 68 7.69 -0.20 5.58
C LYS A 68 9.02 -0.20 4.80
N GLN A 69 9.06 -0.84 3.63
CA GLN A 69 10.23 -0.82 2.74
C GLN A 69 10.61 0.60 2.30
N ASN A 70 9.61 1.46 2.11
CA ASN A 70 9.79 2.87 1.76
C ASN A 70 10.11 3.78 2.97
N GLY A 71 10.40 3.19 4.14
CA GLY A 71 10.91 3.91 5.31
C GLY A 71 9.85 4.49 6.24
N ILE A 72 8.59 4.02 6.15
CA ILE A 72 7.55 4.39 7.12
C ILE A 72 7.70 3.46 8.33
N ALA A 73 8.01 4.04 9.47
CA ALA A 73 8.13 3.30 10.72
C ALA A 73 6.74 2.93 11.26
N GLU A 74 6.69 1.85 12.03
CA GLU A 74 5.46 1.33 12.61
C GLU A 74 4.71 2.37 13.46
N HIS A 75 5.42 3.12 14.32
CA HIS A 75 4.80 4.18 15.13
C HIS A 75 4.21 5.30 14.27
N GLU A 76 4.78 5.58 13.09
CA GLU A 76 4.22 6.55 12.14
C GLU A 76 2.93 6.00 11.50
N MET A 77 2.88 4.70 11.19
CA MET A 77 1.68 4.04 10.67
C MET A 77 0.55 4.03 11.71
N ILE A 78 0.86 3.70 12.97
CA ILE A 78 -0.10 3.75 14.07
C ILE A 78 -0.62 5.17 14.28
N ALA A 79 0.26 6.18 14.21
CA ALA A 79 -0.13 7.58 14.31
C ALA A 79 -1.04 8.01 13.15
N LEU A 80 -0.73 7.59 11.90
CA LEU A 80 -1.57 7.82 10.74
C LEU A 80 -2.98 7.23 10.94
N ILE A 81 -3.08 5.94 11.27
CA ILE A 81 -4.38 5.26 11.40
C ILE A 81 -5.21 5.90 12.53
N THR A 82 -4.56 6.25 13.64
CA THR A 82 -5.20 6.95 14.77
C THR A 82 -5.73 8.32 14.35
N HIS A 83 -4.96 9.08 13.57
CA HIS A 83 -5.41 10.37 13.03
C HIS A 83 -6.57 10.18 12.03
N MET A 84 -6.49 9.16 11.19
CA MET A 84 -7.52 8.86 10.20
C MET A 84 -8.85 8.45 10.84
N ALA A 85 -8.85 7.89 12.04
CA ALA A 85 -10.07 7.50 12.74
C ALA A 85 -11.09 8.64 12.88
N PHE A 86 -10.63 9.89 12.92
CA PHE A 86 -11.48 11.08 12.95
C PHE A 86 -12.15 11.40 11.59
N TYR A 87 -11.57 10.96 10.48
CA TYR A 87 -12.04 11.24 9.12
C TYR A 87 -12.78 10.07 8.49
N VAL A 88 -12.35 8.84 8.80
CA VAL A 88 -12.91 7.61 8.20
C VAL A 88 -13.81 6.82 9.16
N GLY A 89 -13.83 7.21 10.44
CA GLY A 89 -14.58 6.54 11.50
C GLY A 89 -13.82 5.40 12.17
N TRP A 90 -14.14 5.20 13.46
CA TRP A 90 -13.49 4.19 14.32
C TRP A 90 -13.52 2.75 13.77
N PRO A 91 -14.62 2.25 13.17
CA PRO A 91 -14.66 0.87 12.68
C PRO A 91 -13.59 0.56 11.61
N LYS A 92 -13.36 1.49 10.67
CA LYS A 92 -12.31 1.33 9.64
C LYS A 92 -10.92 1.40 10.25
N ALA A 93 -10.68 2.33 11.17
CA ALA A 93 -9.39 2.47 11.83
C ALA A 93 -9.04 1.23 12.68
N VAL A 94 -9.97 0.70 13.47
CA VAL A 94 -9.75 -0.50 14.29
C VAL A 94 -9.48 -1.73 13.43
N ALA A 95 -10.21 -1.91 12.32
CA ALA A 95 -9.98 -3.04 11.42
C ALA A 95 -8.53 -3.05 10.89
N VAL A 96 -7.99 -1.88 10.53
CA VAL A 96 -6.62 -1.77 10.04
C VAL A 96 -5.57 -1.84 11.15
N LEU A 97 -5.83 -1.24 12.32
CA LEU A 97 -4.95 -1.40 13.48
C LEU A 97 -4.75 -2.87 13.84
N ASN A 98 -5.81 -3.68 13.81
CA ASN A 98 -5.70 -5.12 14.09
C ASN A 98 -4.81 -5.83 13.07
N ILE A 99 -4.88 -5.47 11.79
CA ILE A 99 -3.99 -6.04 10.75
C ILE A 99 -2.53 -5.68 11.05
N VAL A 100 -2.26 -4.39 11.29
CA VAL A 100 -0.90 -3.90 11.59
C VAL A 100 -0.34 -4.60 12.83
N MET A 101 -1.12 -4.72 13.91
CA MET A 101 -0.69 -5.40 15.15
C MET A 101 -0.43 -6.90 14.93
N ASN A 102 -1.25 -7.60 14.16
CA ASN A 102 -1.07 -9.03 13.91
C ASN A 102 0.16 -9.33 13.04
N GLU A 103 0.47 -8.47 12.07
CA GLU A 103 1.69 -8.57 11.25
C GLU A 103 2.97 -8.34 12.06
N MET A 104 2.87 -7.70 13.23
CA MET A 104 4.01 -7.43 14.11
C MET A 104 4.32 -8.57 15.09
N GLU A 105 3.35 -9.46 15.34
CA GLU A 105 3.52 -10.64 16.21
C GLU A 105 4.10 -11.86 15.49
N SER A 106 4.29 -11.77 14.17
CA SER A 106 4.77 -12.85 13.28
C SER A 106 6.20 -12.62 12.79
#